data_AF-A0A1S4DP71-F1
#
_entry.id   AF-A0A1S4DP71-F1
#
_cell.length_a   1.000
_cell.length_b   1.000
_cell.length_c   1.000
_cell.angle_alpha   90.00
_cell.angle_beta   90.00
_cell.angle_gamma   90.00
#
_symmetry.space_group_name_H-M   'P 1'
#
loop_
_entity.id
_entity.type
_entity.pdbx_description
1 polymer ?
#
loop_
_entity_poly.entity_id
_entity_poly.type
_entity_poly.pdbx_seq_one_letter_code
_entity_poly.pdbx_strand_id
1 'polypeptide(L)'
;ERHWENTTYVFGFNRYDLVDLSRQSLSKLANQVYLDAISAFRREDSKALSLHSQKFLQLIKDIDRLLAADDNFLLGTWLESAKNLAMNSDEKKQYEWNARTQVTMWFDNTKYNQSQLHDYANKFWSGLLEAYYLPRASMYFKLLSKSLEEKMDFKLEEWRKEWIAYSNKWQESTELYPVKAQGDALAISTALFEKYFS
;
A
#
# COMPACT_ATOMS: atom_id res chain seq x y z
N GLU A 1 -0.82 -30.49 -38.54
CA GLU A 1 -1.81 -29.51 -38.04
C GLU A 1 -2.31 -29.94 -36.68
N ARG A 2 -1.95 -29.23 -35.61
CA ARG A 2 -2.58 -29.32 -34.29
C ARG A 2 -2.41 -27.99 -33.56
N HIS A 3 -3.31 -27.09 -33.94
CA HIS A 3 -4.02 -26.08 -33.17
C HIS A 3 -3.53 -25.72 -31.74
N TRP A 4 -2.91 -24.54 -31.69
CA TRP A 4 -2.83 -23.48 -30.68
C TRP A 4 -3.87 -23.45 -29.51
N GLU A 5 -3.61 -24.17 -28.42
CA GLU A 5 -4.30 -23.97 -27.12
C GLU A 5 -3.43 -23.34 -26.01
N ASN A 6 -2.22 -22.86 -26.31
CA ASN A 6 -1.26 -22.39 -25.28
C ASN A 6 -1.08 -20.86 -25.16
N THR A 7 -1.79 -20.04 -25.92
CA THR A 7 -1.55 -18.58 -25.93
C THR A 7 -1.90 -17.92 -24.60
N THR A 8 -2.98 -18.34 -23.93
CA THR A 8 -3.44 -17.73 -22.67
C THR A 8 -2.43 -17.89 -21.52
N TYR A 9 -1.73 -19.01 -21.45
CA TYR A 9 -0.71 -19.27 -20.41
C TYR A 9 0.57 -18.46 -20.62
N VAL A 10 0.99 -18.28 -21.88
CA VAL A 10 2.21 -17.51 -22.21
C VAL A 10 1.99 -16.01 -21.99
N PHE A 11 0.79 -15.49 -22.26
CA PHE A 11 0.45 -14.08 -21.98
C PHE A 11 0.26 -13.79 -20.49
N GLY A 12 -0.29 -14.72 -19.70
CA GLY A 12 -0.46 -14.57 -18.25
C GLY A 12 0.88 -14.50 -17.50
N PHE A 13 1.86 -15.32 -17.90
CA PHE A 13 3.22 -15.31 -17.33
C PHE A 13 3.93 -13.97 -17.58
N ASN A 14 3.80 -13.41 -18.78
CA ASN A 14 4.41 -12.11 -19.13
C ASN A 14 3.79 -10.92 -18.36
N ARG A 15 2.48 -10.96 -18.07
CA ARG A 15 1.78 -9.89 -17.34
C ARG A 15 2.17 -9.87 -15.86
N TYR A 16 2.12 -11.02 -15.20
CA TYR A 16 2.45 -11.13 -13.78
C TYR A 16 3.88 -10.68 -13.52
N ASP A 17 4.85 -11.21 -14.27
CA ASP A 17 6.27 -10.88 -14.11
C ASP A 17 6.53 -9.40 -14.40
N LEU A 18 5.88 -8.84 -15.41
CA LEU A 18 6.00 -7.41 -15.72
C LEU A 18 5.50 -6.53 -14.57
N VAL A 19 4.32 -6.83 -14.01
CA VAL A 19 3.77 -6.11 -12.86
C VAL A 19 4.68 -6.26 -11.64
N ASP A 20 5.15 -7.47 -11.35
CA ASP A 20 5.97 -7.73 -10.17
C ASP A 20 7.35 -7.07 -10.24
N LEU A 21 8.04 -7.16 -11.38
CA LEU A 21 9.33 -6.50 -11.59
C LEU A 21 9.21 -4.97 -11.60
N SER A 22 8.14 -4.44 -12.20
CA SER A 22 7.85 -3.01 -12.21
C SER A 22 7.58 -2.52 -10.77
N ARG A 23 6.75 -3.24 -10.02
CA ARG A 23 6.48 -3.00 -8.59
C ARG A 23 7.77 -3.00 -7.79
N GLN A 24 8.63 -4.00 -7.97
CA GLN A 24 9.89 -4.12 -7.23
C GLN A 24 10.85 -2.95 -7.52
N SER A 25 10.90 -2.48 -8.78
CA SER A 25 11.74 -1.35 -9.20
C SER A 25 11.23 -0.04 -8.59
N LEU A 26 9.92 0.19 -8.64
CA LEU A 26 9.28 1.36 -8.03
C LEU A 26 9.42 1.35 -6.50
N SER A 27 9.31 0.20 -5.84
CA SER A 27 9.53 0.09 -4.39
C SER A 27 10.97 0.44 -3.98
N LYS A 28 11.96 0.05 -4.78
CA LYS A 28 13.36 0.47 -4.55
C LYS A 28 13.51 1.99 -4.69
N LEU A 29 12.89 2.59 -5.70
CA LEU A 29 12.87 4.04 -5.86
C LEU A 29 12.16 4.73 -4.68
N ALA A 30 11.03 4.22 -4.22
CA ALA A 30 10.30 4.75 -3.07
C ALA A 30 11.17 4.74 -1.80
N ASN A 31 11.94 3.68 -1.56
CA ASN A 31 12.91 3.63 -0.46
C ASN A 31 13.95 4.75 -0.56
N GLN A 32 14.51 4.99 -1.75
CA GLN A 32 15.46 6.09 -1.95
C GLN A 32 14.81 7.45 -1.68
N VAL A 33 13.62 7.69 -2.24
CA VAL A 33 12.88 8.95 -2.04
C VAL A 33 12.55 9.19 -0.56
N TYR A 34 12.23 8.13 0.19
CA TYR A 34 12.05 8.22 1.64
C TYR A 34 13.34 8.64 2.34
N LEU A 35 14.48 8.01 2.02
CA LEU A 35 15.78 8.38 2.60
C LEU A 35 16.16 9.83 2.28
N ASP A 36 15.83 10.32 1.09
CA ASP A 36 16.03 11.71 0.70
C ASP A 36 15.15 12.66 1.53
N ALA A 37 13.89 12.29 1.78
CA ALA A 37 12.98 13.05 2.65
C ALA A 37 13.52 13.13 4.09
N ILE A 38 14.01 12.03 4.66
CA ILE A 38 14.61 12.01 6.01
C ILE A 38 15.90 12.84 6.05
N SER A 39 16.71 12.78 4.99
CA SER A 39 17.91 13.61 4.86
C SER A 39 17.57 15.10 4.77
N ALA A 40 16.48 15.46 4.07
CA ALA A 40 15.98 16.83 4.02
C ALA A 40 15.49 17.31 5.40
N PHE A 41 14.72 16.48 6.11
CA PHE A 41 14.26 16.78 7.46
C PHE A 41 15.41 17.05 8.42
N ARG A 42 16.46 16.21 8.40
CA ARG A 42 17.65 16.38 9.25
C ARG A 42 18.47 17.64 8.94
N ARG A 43 18.36 18.16 7.71
CA ARG A 43 19.02 19.41 7.28
C ARG A 43 18.11 20.63 7.42
N GLU A 44 16.93 20.46 8.00
CA GLU A 44 15.91 21.51 8.13
C GLU A 44 15.48 22.12 6.78
N ASP A 45 15.61 21.36 5.68
CA ASP A 45 15.23 21.80 4.34
C ASP A 45 13.75 21.48 4.08
N SER A 46 12.87 22.43 4.42
CA SER A 46 11.42 22.29 4.28
C SER A 46 10.96 22.11 2.83
N LYS A 47 11.64 22.74 1.87
CA LYS A 47 11.31 22.63 0.45
C LYS A 47 11.63 21.24 -0.07
N ALA A 48 12.83 20.74 0.22
CA ALA A 48 13.22 19.38 -0.17
C ALA A 48 12.38 18.33 0.54
N LEU A 49 12.06 18.50 1.83
CA LEU A 49 11.17 17.61 2.55
C LEU A 49 9.80 17.52 1.86
N SER A 50 9.20 18.67 1.54
CA SER A 50 7.89 18.72 0.88
C SER A 50 7.94 18.01 -0.49
N LEU A 51 8.97 18.28 -1.29
CA LEU A 51 9.16 17.64 -2.60
C LEU A 51 9.26 16.12 -2.51
N HIS A 52 10.15 15.61 -1.64
CA HIS A 52 10.37 14.17 -1.51
C HIS A 52 9.16 13.46 -0.87
N SER A 53 8.51 14.09 0.10
CA SER A 53 7.27 13.57 0.70
C SER A 53 6.17 13.41 -0.35
N GLN A 54 5.92 14.44 -1.16
CA GLN A 54 4.92 14.37 -2.22
C GLN A 54 5.26 13.31 -3.27
N LYS A 55 6.53 13.20 -3.66
CA LYS A 55 7.00 12.16 -4.59
C LYS A 55 6.79 10.76 -4.03
N PHE A 56 7.06 10.54 -2.74
CA PHE A 56 6.82 9.25 -2.08
C PHE A 56 5.33 8.89 -2.06
N LEU A 57 4.47 9.82 -1.66
CA LEU A 57 3.02 9.59 -1.64
C LEU A 57 2.46 9.33 -3.05
N GLN A 58 2.99 9.99 -4.07
CA GLN A 58 2.63 9.71 -5.46
C GLN A 58 3.10 8.33 -5.92
N LEU A 59 4.30 7.90 -5.52
CA LEU A 59 4.80 6.55 -5.82
C LEU A 59 3.88 5.47 -5.23
N ILE A 60 3.33 5.65 -4.03
CA ILE A 60 2.36 4.69 -3.46
C ILE A 60 1.13 4.56 -4.37
N LYS A 61 0.55 5.69 -4.81
CA LYS A 61 -0.62 5.70 -5.71
C LYS A 61 -0.32 5.05 -7.06
N ASP A 62 0.85 5.34 -7.61
CA ASP A 62 1.26 4.79 -8.90
C ASP A 62 1.54 3.29 -8.82
N ILE A 63 2.12 2.81 -7.72
CA ILE A 63 2.29 1.38 -7.46
C ILE A 63 0.91 0.74 -7.26
N ASP A 64 -0.02 1.34 -6.52
CA ASP A 64 -1.39 0.80 -6.37
C ASP A 64 -2.07 0.63 -7.75
N ARG A 65 -1.98 1.66 -8.60
CA ARG A 65 -2.49 1.62 -9.97
C ARG A 65 -1.87 0.50 -10.81
N LEU A 66 -0.57 0.27 -10.68
CA LEU A 66 0.13 -0.83 -11.37
C LEU A 66 -0.39 -2.20 -10.88
N LEU A 67 -0.57 -2.36 -9.56
CA LEU A 67 -1.06 -3.60 -8.97
C LEU A 67 -2.51 -3.89 -9.34
N ALA A 68 -3.33 -2.85 -9.52
CA ALA A 68 -4.71 -2.99 -9.97
C ALA A 68 -4.81 -3.68 -11.35
N ALA A 69 -3.72 -3.66 -12.12
CA ALA A 69 -3.65 -4.22 -13.46
C ALA A 69 -3.35 -5.72 -13.47
N ASP A 70 -3.48 -6.49 -12.38
CA ASP A 70 -3.43 -7.96 -12.40
C ASP A 70 -4.19 -8.59 -11.20
N ASP A 71 -4.96 -9.67 -11.45
CA ASP A 71 -5.86 -10.30 -10.46
C ASP A 71 -5.10 -10.83 -9.22
N ASN A 72 -3.80 -11.13 -9.36
CA ASN A 72 -2.96 -11.68 -8.30
C ASN A 72 -2.53 -10.64 -7.25
N PHE A 73 -2.75 -9.35 -7.52
CA PHE A 73 -2.31 -8.25 -6.64
C PHE A 73 -3.49 -7.42 -6.11
N LEU A 74 -4.68 -8.02 -5.97
CA LEU A 74 -5.88 -7.30 -5.51
C LEU A 74 -6.20 -7.63 -4.05
N LEU A 75 -6.46 -6.61 -3.23
CA LEU A 75 -6.95 -6.83 -1.86
C LEU A 75 -8.36 -7.45 -1.86
N GLY A 76 -9.20 -7.08 -2.83
CA GLY A 76 -10.59 -7.53 -2.88
C GLY A 76 -10.72 -9.05 -2.98
N THR A 77 -9.83 -9.71 -3.73
CA THR A 77 -9.87 -11.18 -3.88
C THR A 77 -9.62 -11.88 -2.54
N TRP A 78 -8.68 -11.38 -1.73
CA TRP A 78 -8.42 -11.87 -0.37
C TRP A 78 -9.63 -11.68 0.56
N LEU A 79 -10.22 -10.48 0.57
CA LEU A 79 -11.33 -10.17 1.46
C LEU A 79 -12.61 -10.93 1.09
N GLU A 80 -12.93 -11.03 -0.20
CA GLU A 80 -14.08 -11.83 -0.64
C GLU A 80 -13.87 -13.33 -0.39
N SER A 81 -12.64 -13.83 -0.55
CA SER A 81 -12.33 -15.22 -0.20
C SER A 81 -12.60 -15.52 1.27
N ALA A 82 -12.21 -14.62 2.18
CA ALA A 82 -12.48 -14.79 3.60
C ALA A 82 -13.99 -14.76 3.90
N LYS A 83 -14.72 -13.80 3.29
CA LYS A 83 -16.17 -13.68 3.46
C LYS A 83 -16.95 -14.88 2.96
N ASN A 84 -16.50 -15.53 1.89
CA ASN A 84 -17.16 -16.70 1.31
C ASN A 84 -17.09 -17.96 2.19
N LEU A 85 -16.23 -17.96 3.22
CA LEU A 85 -16.15 -19.05 4.20
C LEU A 85 -17.20 -18.94 5.32
N ALA A 86 -17.87 -17.80 5.44
CA ALA A 86 -18.83 -17.54 6.52
C ALA A 86 -20.20 -18.19 6.26
N MET A 87 -20.85 -18.68 7.32
CA MET A 87 -22.19 -19.27 7.26
C MET A 87 -23.30 -18.26 7.54
N ASN A 88 -22.97 -17.10 8.12
CA ASN A 88 -23.93 -16.05 8.48
C ASN A 88 -23.29 -14.65 8.43
N SER A 89 -24.09 -13.60 8.65
CA SER A 89 -23.65 -12.21 8.56
C SER A 89 -22.60 -11.82 9.60
N ASP A 90 -22.70 -12.37 10.81
CA ASP A 90 -21.80 -12.04 11.91
C ASP A 90 -20.42 -12.65 11.66
N GLU A 91 -20.39 -13.92 11.23
CA GLU A 91 -19.17 -14.58 10.75
C GLU A 91 -18.56 -13.85 9.56
N LYS A 92 -19.38 -13.39 8.59
CA LYS A 92 -18.89 -12.65 7.42
C LYS A 92 -18.14 -11.39 7.83
N LYS A 93 -18.68 -10.64 8.79
CA LYS A 93 -18.03 -9.45 9.37
C LYS A 93 -16.75 -9.82 10.12
N GLN A 94 -16.79 -10.87 10.94
CA GLN A 94 -15.62 -11.33 11.69
C GLN A 94 -14.50 -11.82 10.78
N TYR A 95 -14.82 -12.54 9.71
CA TYR A 95 -13.83 -13.10 8.78
C TYR A 95 -13.20 -12.01 7.91
N GLU A 96 -13.96 -11.01 7.48
CA GLU A 96 -13.40 -9.83 6.82
C GLU A 96 -12.46 -9.06 7.76
N TRP A 97 -12.87 -8.83 9.02
CA TRP A 97 -12.01 -8.20 10.02
C TRP A 97 -10.72 -9.01 10.25
N ASN A 98 -10.82 -10.34 10.39
CA ASN A 98 -9.65 -11.23 10.53
C ASN A 98 -8.71 -11.10 9.32
N ALA A 99 -9.26 -11.10 8.11
CA ALA A 99 -8.50 -11.00 6.86
C ALA A 99 -7.77 -9.67 6.72
N ARG A 100 -8.42 -8.55 7.09
CA ARG A 100 -7.81 -7.22 7.15
C ARG A 100 -6.72 -7.15 8.21
N THR A 101 -7.00 -7.66 9.41
CA THR A 101 -6.07 -7.66 10.54
C THR A 101 -4.81 -8.46 10.21
N GLN A 102 -4.94 -9.66 9.64
CA GLN A 102 -3.79 -10.53 9.34
C GLN A 102 -2.73 -9.84 8.47
N VAL A 103 -3.13 -9.06 7.46
CA VAL A 103 -2.19 -8.39 6.54
C VAL A 103 -1.76 -6.99 7.01
N THR A 104 -2.22 -6.54 8.18
CA THR A 104 -1.94 -5.22 8.74
C THR A 104 -1.45 -5.30 10.20
N MET A 105 -2.32 -5.09 11.18
CA MET A 105 -1.96 -5.02 12.60
C MET A 105 -1.60 -6.39 13.21
N TRP A 106 -2.05 -7.48 12.60
CA TRP A 106 -1.81 -8.88 12.95
C TRP A 106 -2.44 -9.35 14.26
N PHE A 107 -2.17 -8.66 15.36
CA PHE A 107 -2.65 -8.96 16.71
C PHE A 107 -3.17 -7.70 17.39
N ASP A 108 -3.63 -7.85 18.63
CA ASP A 108 -4.13 -6.75 19.46
C ASP A 108 -3.11 -5.63 19.62
N ASN A 109 -3.65 -4.42 19.72
CA ASN A 109 -2.91 -3.20 20.01
C ASN A 109 -3.55 -2.45 21.17
N THR A 110 -2.91 -1.38 21.58
CA THR A 110 -3.47 -0.40 22.52
C THR A 110 -3.51 0.95 21.83
N LYS A 111 -4.20 1.92 22.45
CA LYS A 111 -4.20 3.32 21.98
C LYS A 111 -2.78 3.89 21.76
N TYR A 112 -1.77 3.40 22.48
CA TYR A 112 -0.42 3.97 22.51
C TYR A 112 0.64 3.07 21.89
N ASN A 113 0.34 1.79 21.66
CA ASN A 113 1.30 0.81 21.18
C ASN A 113 0.62 -0.08 20.16
N GLN A 114 1.19 -0.11 18.95
CA GLN A 114 0.82 -1.05 17.93
C GLN A 114 1.22 -2.47 18.33
N SER A 115 0.61 -3.46 17.68
CA SER A 115 1.03 -4.86 17.79
C SER A 115 2.52 -5.01 17.49
N GLN A 116 3.23 -5.88 18.21
CA GLN A 116 4.63 -6.21 17.90
C GLN A 116 4.79 -6.89 16.53
N LEU A 117 3.70 -7.42 15.98
CA LEU A 117 3.64 -8.07 14.68
C LEU A 117 2.99 -7.19 13.59
N HIS A 118 2.79 -5.90 13.86
CA HIS A 118 2.28 -4.96 12.84
C HIS A 118 3.13 -5.04 11.56
N ASP A 119 2.45 -5.06 10.42
CA ASP A 119 3.01 -5.19 9.08
C ASP A 119 3.84 -6.47 8.83
N TYR A 120 3.81 -7.47 9.73
CA TYR A 120 4.57 -8.73 9.55
C TYR A 120 4.19 -9.48 8.27
N ALA A 121 2.88 -9.58 8.01
CA ALA A 121 2.34 -10.22 6.81
C ALA A 121 1.87 -9.19 5.77
N ASN A 122 2.55 -8.03 5.68
CA ASN A 122 2.25 -7.00 4.69
C ASN A 122 2.19 -7.57 3.26
N LYS A 123 1.42 -6.87 2.42
CA LYS A 123 1.24 -7.22 1.01
C LYS A 123 1.32 -5.98 0.15
N PHE A 124 1.84 -6.15 -1.05
CA PHE A 124 1.68 -5.17 -2.11
C PHE A 124 0.44 -5.51 -2.92
N TRP A 125 -0.72 -5.10 -2.41
CA TRP A 125 -2.00 -5.29 -3.07
C TRP A 125 -2.66 -3.95 -3.35
N SER A 126 -3.23 -3.80 -4.55
CA SER A 126 -4.08 -2.66 -4.89
C SER A 126 -5.28 -2.61 -3.94
N GLY A 127 -5.64 -1.40 -3.55
CA GLY A 127 -6.57 -1.11 -2.46
C GLY A 127 -5.87 -1.04 -1.11
N LEU A 128 -4.94 -1.96 -0.79
CA LEU A 128 -4.22 -1.93 0.48
C LEU A 128 -3.20 -0.78 0.52
N LEU A 129 -2.49 -0.52 -0.58
CA LEU A 129 -1.53 0.58 -0.65
C LEU A 129 -2.23 1.93 -0.44
N GLU A 130 -3.26 2.21 -1.22
CA GLU A 130 -3.95 3.50 -1.16
C GLU A 130 -4.84 3.65 0.08
N ALA A 131 -5.53 2.61 0.52
CA ALA A 131 -6.46 2.72 1.65
C ALA A 131 -5.81 2.51 3.02
N TYR A 132 -4.62 1.90 3.11
CA TYR A 132 -3.98 1.63 4.41
C TYR A 132 -2.60 2.27 4.55
N TYR A 133 -1.69 2.06 3.59
CA TYR A 133 -0.31 2.55 3.70
C TYR A 133 -0.16 4.05 3.38
N LEU A 134 -0.88 4.55 2.36
CA LEU A 134 -0.82 5.95 1.95
C LEU A 134 -1.26 6.92 3.07
N PRO A 135 -2.37 6.70 3.80
CA PRO A 135 -2.78 7.60 4.88
C PRO A 135 -1.77 7.61 6.04
N ARG A 136 -1.20 6.43 6.38
CA ARG A 136 -0.15 6.32 7.40
C ARG A 136 1.10 7.12 7.02
N ALA A 137 1.56 7.00 5.77
CA ALA A 137 2.69 7.77 5.26
C ALA A 137 2.39 9.28 5.23
N SER A 138 1.16 9.64 4.84
CA SER A 138 0.72 11.04 4.80
C SER A 138 0.71 11.67 6.20
N MET A 139 0.20 10.97 7.22
CA MET A 139 0.25 11.41 8.62
C MET A 139 1.70 11.62 9.09
N TYR A 140 2.60 10.71 8.73
CA TYR A 140 4.01 10.80 9.07
C TYR A 140 4.68 12.04 8.48
N PHE A 141 4.58 12.24 7.15
CA PHE A 141 5.21 13.39 6.50
C PHE A 141 4.57 14.73 6.88
N LYS A 142 3.27 14.75 7.15
CA LYS A 142 2.58 15.93 7.68
C LYS A 142 3.17 16.34 9.03
N LEU A 143 3.40 15.38 9.93
CA LEU A 143 3.97 15.70 11.23
C LEU A 143 5.46 16.09 11.13
N LEU A 144 6.24 15.47 10.25
CA LEU A 144 7.61 15.91 9.97
C LEU A 144 7.66 17.37 9.49
N SER A 145 6.78 17.73 8.55
CA SER A 145 6.71 19.10 8.01
C SER A 145 6.33 20.10 9.11
N LYS A 146 5.32 19.76 9.91
CA LYS A 146 4.89 20.56 11.07
C LYS A 146 6.02 20.75 12.09
N SER A 147 6.76 19.69 12.42
CA SER A 147 7.90 19.76 13.34
C SER A 147 8.97 20.75 12.86
N LEU A 148 9.27 20.80 11.55
CA LEU A 148 10.20 21.80 11.00
C LEU A 148 9.64 23.23 11.07
N GLU A 149 8.38 23.41 10.68
CA GLU A 149 7.73 24.74 10.64
C GLU A 149 7.64 25.36 12.04
N GLU A 150 7.26 24.55 13.04
CA GLU A 150 7.07 24.99 14.43
C GLU A 150 8.36 24.91 15.26
N LYS A 151 9.46 24.38 14.68
CA LYS A 151 10.74 24.12 15.39
C LYS A 151 10.55 23.29 16.66
N MET A 152 9.76 22.23 16.54
CA MET A 152 9.44 21.31 17.64
C MET A 152 9.90 19.89 17.32
N ASP A 153 10.21 19.12 18.36
CA ASP A 153 10.52 17.71 18.23
C ASP A 153 9.37 16.93 17.57
N PHE A 154 9.72 15.85 16.86
CA PHE A 154 8.73 14.94 16.29
C PHE A 154 7.93 14.27 17.39
N LYS A 155 6.63 14.56 17.45
CA LYS A 155 5.72 14.04 18.47
C LYS A 155 5.32 12.59 18.19
N LEU A 156 6.25 11.67 18.44
CA LEU A 156 6.14 10.25 18.14
C LEU A 156 4.86 9.60 18.70
N GLU A 157 4.50 9.93 19.94
CA GLU A 157 3.31 9.35 20.58
C GLU A 157 2.00 9.85 19.93
N GLU A 158 1.92 11.13 19.56
CA GLU A 158 0.74 11.69 18.88
C GLU A 158 0.56 11.05 17.51
N TRP A 159 1.63 10.98 16.70
CA TRP A 159 1.61 10.28 15.42
C TRP A 159 1.17 8.82 15.58
N ARG A 160 1.73 8.12 16.58
CA ARG A 160 1.44 6.72 16.81
C ARG A 160 -0.03 6.48 17.17
N LYS A 161 -0.59 7.28 18.07
CA LYS A 161 -2.01 7.23 18.41
C LYS A 161 -2.89 7.41 17.17
N GLU A 162 -2.55 8.37 16.32
CA GLU A 162 -3.33 8.69 15.13
C GLU A 162 -3.36 7.52 14.13
N TRP A 163 -2.20 6.97 13.77
CA TRP A 163 -2.16 5.90 12.77
C TRP A 163 -2.67 4.55 13.30
N ILE A 164 -2.55 4.28 14.61
CA ILE A 164 -3.18 3.10 15.24
C ILE A 164 -4.70 3.23 15.17
N ALA A 165 -5.26 4.38 15.57
CA ALA A 165 -6.70 4.60 15.53
C ALA A 165 -7.24 4.48 14.10
N TYR A 166 -6.50 5.02 13.12
CA TYR A 166 -6.82 4.83 11.71
C TYR A 166 -6.81 3.35 11.30
N SER A 167 -5.78 2.61 11.71
CA SER A 167 -5.65 1.18 11.38
C SER A 167 -6.82 0.37 11.90
N ASN A 168 -7.20 0.56 13.16
CA ASN A 168 -8.33 -0.14 13.77
C ASN A 168 -9.64 0.18 13.03
N LYS A 169 -9.87 1.45 12.71
CA LYS A 169 -11.04 1.86 11.91
C LYS A 169 -11.04 1.23 10.51
N TRP A 170 -9.88 1.13 9.87
CA TRP A 170 -9.76 0.50 8.56
C TRP A 170 -10.04 -1.02 8.64
N GLN A 171 -9.58 -1.70 9.70
CA GLN A 171 -9.85 -3.12 9.93
C GLN A 171 -11.33 -3.39 10.21
N GLU A 172 -12.03 -2.47 10.88
CA GLU A 172 -13.48 -2.54 11.15
C GLU A 172 -14.36 -2.15 9.94
N SER A 173 -13.76 -1.60 8.88
CA SER A 173 -14.45 -1.17 7.67
C SER A 173 -14.99 -2.36 6.85
N THR A 174 -16.07 -2.11 6.11
CA THR A 174 -16.67 -3.02 5.13
C THR A 174 -16.58 -2.47 3.70
N GLU A 175 -15.63 -1.55 3.47
CA GLU A 175 -15.35 -0.99 2.14
C GLU A 175 -15.04 -2.10 1.13
N LEU A 176 -15.66 -2.01 -0.04
CA LEU A 176 -15.49 -2.98 -1.12
C LEU A 176 -14.26 -2.62 -1.98
N TYR A 177 -13.49 -3.63 -2.34
CA TYR A 177 -12.36 -3.50 -3.25
C TYR A 177 -12.58 -4.36 -4.51
N PRO A 178 -12.04 -3.96 -5.67
CA PRO A 178 -12.15 -4.75 -6.89
C PRO A 178 -11.60 -6.18 -6.71
N VAL A 179 -12.31 -7.15 -7.28
CA VAL A 179 -11.90 -8.56 -7.37
C VAL A 179 -11.44 -8.97 -8.77
N LYS A 180 -11.42 -7.99 -9.69
CA LYS A 180 -10.99 -8.15 -11.06
C LYS A 180 -10.10 -6.99 -11.45
N ALA A 181 -9.03 -7.32 -12.15
CA ALA A 181 -8.01 -6.39 -12.59
C ALA A 181 -8.58 -5.37 -13.56
N GLN A 182 -8.02 -4.16 -13.51
CA GLN A 182 -8.41 -3.04 -14.35
C GLN A 182 -7.15 -2.36 -14.90
N GLY A 183 -7.20 -1.99 -16.17
CA GLY A 183 -6.09 -1.35 -16.87
C GLY A 183 -5.17 -2.33 -17.60
N ASP A 184 -4.35 -1.78 -18.48
CA ASP A 184 -3.34 -2.49 -19.27
C ASP A 184 -2.00 -2.42 -18.55
N ALA A 185 -1.51 -3.57 -18.09
CA ALA A 185 -0.25 -3.67 -17.34
C ALA A 185 0.96 -3.16 -18.14
N LEU A 186 1.03 -3.44 -19.44
CA LEU A 186 2.15 -3.00 -20.28
C LEU A 186 2.15 -1.48 -20.46
N ALA A 187 0.98 -0.91 -20.75
CA ALA A 187 0.83 0.53 -20.90
C ALA A 187 1.15 1.26 -19.59
N ILE A 188 0.67 0.75 -18.45
CA ILE A 188 0.94 1.34 -17.13
C ILE A 188 2.42 1.21 -16.77
N SER A 189 3.03 0.03 -16.89
CA SER A 189 4.45 -0.17 -16.61
C SER A 189 5.34 0.72 -17.47
N THR A 190 5.04 0.85 -18.77
CA THR A 190 5.80 1.73 -19.68
C THR A 190 5.69 3.18 -19.25
N ALA A 191 4.48 3.67 -18.95
CA ALA A 191 4.28 5.04 -18.51
C ALA A 191 4.99 5.34 -17.18
N LEU A 192 5.02 4.38 -16.25
CA LEU A 192 5.73 4.53 -14.99
C LEU A 192 7.26 4.47 -15.16
N PHE A 193 7.75 3.67 -16.11
CA PHE A 193 9.17 3.64 -16.45
C PHE A 193 9.63 5.01 -16.97
N GLU A 194 8.93 5.56 -17.96
CA GLU A 194 9.20 6.88 -18.53
C GLU A 194 9.12 7.99 -17.47
N LYS A 195 8.15 7.91 -16.55
CA LYS A 195 7.96 8.91 -15.49
C LYS A 195 9.12 8.96 -14.49
N TYR A 196 9.76 7.84 -14.21
CA TYR A 196 10.63 7.70 -13.04
C TYR A 196 12.09 7.32 -13.35
N PHE A 197 12.35 6.76 -14.53
CA PHE A 197 13.65 6.15 -14.86
C PHE A 197 14.20 6.59 -16.22
N SER A 198 13.48 7.43 -16.97
CA SER A 198 13.95 8.06 -18.22
C SER A 198 14.29 9.53 -17.96
#